data_AF-A0A314LFE9-F1
#
_entry.id   AF-A0A314LFE9-F1
#
_cell.length_a   1.000
_cell.length_b   1.000
_cell.length_c   1.000
_cell.angle_alpha   90.00
_cell.angle_beta   90.00
_cell.angle_gamma   90.00
#
_symmetry.space_group_name_H-M   'P 1'
#
loop_
_entity.id
_entity.type
_entity.pdbx_description
1 polymer ?
#
loop_
_entity_poly.entity_id
_entity_poly.type
_entity_poly.pdbx_seq_one_letter_code
_entity_poly.pdbx_strand_id
1 'polypeptide(L)'
;MEVQNHNAAEGPLPIEVHHERLNEMISGGSEDLDSWTSLISEIEKTYHDDRNTICLAFDSFLSKFPLCHWNWKKYAYHEARLCDAEKAVEIFERAVESTPFSVGLWVDYCTFAVSSFEDPSDIRRLFTKGISLVGKDYFCHFLWDKYMSFEFSQEQWGFLALVYVQALRFPTKKLHKYYENFKKFVTNLEEGILHLSDDSREVQLKELSDATVVLSSGEIAQVVRDIQDPSDDSVRLKALYKYKYGGNQLYQKACQLENKIRSFESNIQRRYFQATPLDNNELKNWHDYLDFIEKQDDFDWALKLYERCLISCANYPEFWMRYVDFMETKGGRELAMFALERATKVFSKNVPEIHLFTARYMEQIGDPDGARASFPPIIIDWDSYFIQNVTNRANMEKRLGNCSAACDIYERAIKMAVEEEKFQCLPTLYIFYYRLKHMITASVEAARDVIIDGIKRIPDCKLLYEDLDIIDLPLQGAYYTWSRGENSLQV
;
A
#
# COMPACT_ATOMS: atom_id res chain seq x y z
N MET A 1 -63.44 12.20 -7.10
CA MET A 1 -62.41 11.26 -7.57
C MET A 1 -61.16 11.57 -6.80
N GLU A 2 -60.92 10.77 -5.77
CA GLU A 2 -59.81 10.90 -4.82
C GLU A 2 -58.49 10.58 -5.50
N VAL A 3 -57.48 11.40 -5.23
CA VAL A 3 -56.09 11.17 -5.60
C VAL A 3 -55.44 10.42 -4.44
N GLN A 4 -55.19 9.12 -4.61
CA GLN A 4 -54.40 8.34 -3.65
C GLN A 4 -52.91 8.56 -3.91
N ASN A 5 -52.25 9.17 -2.93
CA ASN A 5 -50.81 9.16 -2.75
C ASN A 5 -50.31 7.73 -2.53
N HIS A 6 -49.33 7.30 -3.31
CA HIS A 6 -48.47 6.16 -2.99
C HIS A 6 -47.07 6.68 -2.66
N ASN A 7 -46.92 7.20 -1.44
CA ASN A 7 -45.65 7.21 -0.73
C ASN A 7 -45.77 6.20 0.39
N ALA A 8 -45.50 4.93 0.09
CA ALA A 8 -45.22 3.95 1.11
C ALA A 8 -43.74 4.11 1.49
N ALA A 9 -43.50 4.75 2.64
CA ALA A 9 -42.22 4.64 3.31
C ALA A 9 -42.02 3.16 3.68
N GLU A 10 -41.01 2.51 3.09
CA GLU A 10 -40.54 1.21 3.56
C GLU A 10 -40.13 1.36 5.03
N GLY A 11 -40.86 0.68 5.92
CA GLY A 11 -40.49 0.60 7.34
C GLY A 11 -39.15 -0.14 7.50
N PRO A 12 -38.49 -0.02 8.67
CA PRO A 12 -37.27 -0.77 8.95
C PRO A 12 -37.51 -2.27 8.72
N LEU A 13 -36.62 -2.90 7.98
CA LEU A 13 -36.67 -4.34 7.71
C LEU A 13 -36.64 -5.13 9.04
N PRO A 14 -37.32 -6.30 9.12
CA PRO A 14 -37.29 -7.12 10.32
C PRO A 14 -35.87 -7.50 10.74
N ILE A 15 -35.63 -7.56 12.06
CA ILE A 15 -34.34 -7.87 12.70
C ILE A 15 -33.68 -9.12 12.07
N GLU A 16 -34.44 -10.21 11.89
CA GLU A 16 -33.94 -11.47 11.30
C GLU A 16 -33.35 -11.28 9.88
N VAL A 17 -33.90 -10.36 9.09
CA VAL A 17 -33.46 -10.11 7.70
C VAL A 17 -32.08 -9.46 7.65
N HIS A 18 -31.71 -8.63 8.62
CA HIS A 18 -30.36 -8.02 8.66
C HIS A 18 -29.28 -9.04 9.02
N HIS A 19 -29.59 -9.98 9.93
CA HIS A 19 -28.67 -11.07 10.27
C HIS A 19 -28.50 -12.05 9.12
N GLU A 20 -29.58 -12.41 8.43
CA GLU A 20 -29.53 -13.23 7.22
C GLU A 20 -28.70 -12.56 6.13
N ARG A 21 -28.97 -11.28 5.81
CA ARG A 21 -28.18 -10.52 4.82
C ARG A 21 -26.71 -10.40 5.21
N LEU A 22 -26.39 -10.19 6.50
CA LEU A 22 -25.01 -10.16 6.97
C LEU A 22 -24.32 -11.52 6.76
N ASN A 23 -24.99 -12.61 7.13
CA ASN A 23 -24.49 -13.96 6.92
C ASN A 23 -24.35 -14.30 5.44
N GLU A 24 -25.27 -13.85 4.59
CA GLU A 24 -25.18 -13.98 3.13
C GLU A 24 -24.02 -13.19 2.56
N MET A 25 -23.77 -11.96 3.00
CA MET A 25 -22.62 -11.16 2.56
C MET A 25 -21.29 -11.78 3.00
N ILE A 26 -21.24 -12.34 4.20
CA ILE A 26 -20.07 -13.08 4.71
C ILE A 26 -19.85 -14.36 3.88
N SER A 27 -20.90 -15.16 3.67
CA SER A 27 -20.83 -16.48 3.01
C SER A 27 -20.64 -16.38 1.50
N GLY A 28 -21.33 -15.42 0.86
CA GLY A 28 -21.28 -15.15 -0.57
C GLY A 28 -20.04 -14.37 -0.99
N GLY A 29 -19.24 -13.88 -0.03
CA GLY A 29 -17.94 -13.30 -0.31
C GLY A 29 -17.95 -11.93 -0.97
N SER A 30 -19.09 -11.22 -1.01
CA SER A 30 -19.25 -9.95 -1.74
C SER A 30 -18.08 -8.97 -1.56
N GLU A 31 -17.54 -8.50 -2.68
CA GLU A 31 -16.46 -7.52 -2.79
C GLU A 31 -16.99 -6.10 -3.08
N ASP A 32 -18.31 -5.90 -3.00
CA ASP A 32 -18.94 -4.59 -3.26
C ASP A 32 -18.93 -3.68 -2.01
N LEU A 33 -18.09 -2.65 -2.06
CA LEU A 33 -17.91 -1.68 -0.98
C LEU A 33 -19.20 -0.92 -0.64
N ASP A 34 -20.05 -0.61 -1.62
CA ASP A 34 -21.25 0.20 -1.44
C ASP A 34 -22.36 -0.59 -0.72
N SER A 35 -22.56 -1.86 -1.11
CA SER A 35 -23.44 -2.79 -0.40
C SER A 35 -23.04 -2.95 1.05
N TRP A 36 -21.75 -3.13 1.33
CA TRP A 36 -21.24 -3.25 2.70
C TRP A 36 -21.45 -1.98 3.51
N THR A 37 -21.14 -0.82 2.94
CA THR A 37 -21.31 0.47 3.61
C THR A 37 -22.79 0.74 3.95
N SER A 38 -23.69 0.36 3.04
CA SER A 38 -25.15 0.46 3.25
C SER A 38 -25.61 -0.45 4.38
N LEU A 39 -25.19 -1.73 4.38
CA LEU A 39 -25.52 -2.68 5.43
C LEU A 39 -24.99 -2.24 6.80
N ILE A 40 -23.75 -1.77 6.89
CA ILE A 40 -23.19 -1.25 8.16
C ILE A 40 -24.02 -0.08 8.65
N SER A 41 -24.39 0.86 7.78
CA SER A 41 -25.23 1.99 8.19
C SER A 41 -26.62 1.56 8.68
N GLU A 42 -27.22 0.52 8.10
CA GLU A 42 -28.48 -0.06 8.57
C GLU A 42 -28.28 -0.72 9.94
N ILE A 43 -27.21 -1.50 10.12
CA ILE A 43 -26.89 -2.16 11.39
C ILE A 43 -26.64 -1.13 12.50
N GLU A 44 -25.85 -0.09 12.23
CA GLU A 44 -25.59 1.01 13.18
C GLU A 44 -26.89 1.68 13.68
N LYS A 45 -27.91 1.78 12.80
CA LYS A 45 -29.21 2.39 13.13
C LYS A 45 -30.14 1.45 13.89
N THR A 46 -30.22 0.20 13.48
CA THR A 46 -31.19 -0.78 14.03
C THR A 46 -30.67 -1.44 15.31
N TYR A 47 -29.36 -1.69 15.39
CA TYR A 47 -28.70 -2.48 16.44
C TYR A 47 -27.79 -1.61 17.32
N HIS A 48 -28.22 -0.40 17.64
CA HIS A 48 -27.39 0.60 18.31
C HIS A 48 -26.70 0.11 19.59
N ASP A 49 -27.34 -0.79 20.36
CA ASP A 49 -26.82 -1.31 21.63
C ASP A 49 -26.40 -2.79 21.57
N ASP A 50 -26.50 -3.44 20.40
CA ASP A 50 -26.05 -4.82 20.23
C ASP A 50 -24.60 -4.86 19.74
N ARG A 51 -23.71 -4.96 20.73
CA ARG A 51 -22.27 -5.08 20.51
C ARG A 51 -21.90 -6.23 19.59
N ASN A 52 -22.49 -7.42 19.77
CA ASN A 52 -22.03 -8.62 19.06
C ASN A 52 -22.25 -8.47 17.56
N THR A 53 -23.42 -7.94 17.17
CA THR A 53 -23.77 -7.70 15.77
C THR A 53 -22.92 -6.60 15.16
N ILE A 54 -22.67 -5.51 15.90
CA ILE A 54 -21.78 -4.43 15.46
C ILE A 54 -20.35 -4.96 15.25
N CYS A 55 -19.77 -5.67 16.22
CA CYS A 55 -18.43 -6.25 16.09
C CYS A 55 -18.33 -7.19 14.91
N LEU A 56 -19.30 -8.12 14.77
CA LEU A 56 -19.31 -9.07 13.65
C LEU A 56 -19.37 -8.35 12.30
N ALA A 57 -20.19 -7.31 12.17
CA ALA A 57 -20.30 -6.52 10.94
C ALA A 57 -19.00 -5.80 10.61
N PHE A 58 -18.39 -5.10 11.56
CA PHE A 58 -17.14 -4.37 11.36
C PHE A 58 -15.94 -5.30 11.15
N ASP A 59 -15.80 -6.39 11.92
CA ASP A 59 -14.72 -7.35 11.74
C ASP A 59 -14.80 -8.02 10.36
N SER A 60 -16.01 -8.40 9.92
CA SER A 60 -16.22 -8.97 8.59
C SER A 60 -15.88 -7.98 7.49
N PHE A 61 -16.35 -6.74 7.60
CA PHE A 61 -16.08 -5.68 6.64
C PHE A 61 -14.60 -5.32 6.54
N LEU A 62 -13.94 -5.08 7.68
CA LEU A 62 -12.55 -4.63 7.74
C LEU A 62 -11.56 -5.74 7.37
N SER A 63 -11.95 -7.01 7.48
CA SER A 63 -11.17 -8.13 6.91
C SER A 63 -11.09 -8.09 5.38
N LYS A 64 -12.09 -7.48 4.72
CA LYS A 64 -12.14 -7.31 3.26
C LYS A 64 -11.60 -5.95 2.81
N PHE A 65 -11.88 -4.89 3.57
CA PHE A 65 -11.51 -3.51 3.22
C PHE A 65 -10.70 -2.83 4.33
N PRO A 66 -9.49 -3.32 4.64
CA PRO A 66 -8.70 -2.79 5.76
C PRO A 66 -8.26 -1.33 5.57
N LEU A 67 -8.15 -0.84 4.33
CA LEU A 67 -7.75 0.54 3.99
C LEU A 67 -8.82 1.61 4.30
N CYS A 68 -10.05 1.20 4.64
CA CYS A 68 -11.15 2.10 5.00
C CYS A 68 -11.03 2.65 6.42
N HIS A 69 -10.03 3.52 6.67
CA HIS A 69 -9.72 4.03 8.02
C HIS A 69 -10.90 4.68 8.76
N TRP A 70 -11.85 5.31 8.07
CA TRP A 70 -13.04 5.89 8.73
C TRP A 70 -13.89 4.84 9.44
N ASN A 71 -13.85 3.57 9.00
CA ASN A 71 -14.67 2.49 9.54
C ASN A 71 -13.98 1.88 10.77
N TRP A 72 -12.64 1.84 10.76
CA TRP A 72 -11.85 1.57 11.97
C TRP A 72 -12.16 2.59 13.07
N LYS A 73 -12.20 3.89 12.73
CA LYS A 73 -12.60 4.93 13.67
C LYS A 73 -14.00 4.67 14.23
N LYS A 74 -15.00 4.49 13.37
CA LYS A 74 -16.38 4.23 13.81
C LYS A 74 -16.43 3.02 14.76
N TYR A 75 -15.76 1.92 14.39
CA TYR A 75 -15.73 0.71 15.19
C TYR A 75 -15.13 0.97 16.59
N ALA A 76 -13.99 1.65 16.67
CA ALA A 76 -13.38 1.98 17.95
C ALA A 76 -14.29 2.86 18.83
N TYR A 77 -15.00 3.83 18.24
CA TYR A 77 -15.96 4.68 18.97
C TYR A 77 -17.22 3.91 19.42
N HIS A 78 -17.66 2.90 18.66
CA HIS A 78 -18.71 1.99 19.10
C HIS A 78 -18.26 1.14 20.30
N GLU A 79 -17.06 0.57 20.26
CA GLU A 79 -16.50 -0.18 21.40
C GLU A 79 -16.30 0.71 22.63
N ALA A 80 -15.82 1.95 22.46
CA ALA A 80 -15.71 2.90 23.56
C ALA A 80 -17.06 3.19 24.24
N ARG A 81 -18.13 3.25 23.46
CA ARG A 81 -19.49 3.54 23.95
C ARG A 81 -20.16 2.32 24.59
N LEU A 82 -19.97 1.14 24.00
CA LEU A 82 -20.65 -0.10 24.39
C LEU A 82 -19.89 -0.87 25.48
N CYS A 83 -18.58 -0.63 25.62
CA CYS A 83 -17.72 -1.24 26.62
C CYS A 83 -16.92 -0.15 27.35
N ASP A 84 -15.68 0.06 26.96
CA ASP A 84 -14.74 0.96 27.62
C ASP A 84 -13.66 1.46 26.65
N ALA A 85 -12.82 2.37 27.13
CA ALA A 85 -11.72 2.94 26.36
C ALA A 85 -10.64 1.90 26.02
N GLU A 86 -10.46 0.84 26.81
CA GLU A 86 -9.45 -0.19 26.56
C GLU A 86 -9.82 -1.01 25.31
N LYS A 87 -11.10 -1.37 25.16
CA LYS A 87 -11.60 -2.03 23.94
C LYS A 87 -11.46 -1.17 22.69
N ALA A 88 -11.69 0.14 22.80
CA ALA A 88 -11.42 1.05 21.70
C ALA A 88 -9.93 1.08 21.31
N VAL A 89 -9.02 1.05 22.29
CA VAL A 89 -7.57 0.96 22.06
C VAL A 89 -7.19 -0.35 21.35
N GLU A 90 -7.78 -1.49 21.74
CA GLU A 90 -7.57 -2.76 21.03
C GLU A 90 -7.93 -2.66 19.54
N ILE A 91 -9.05 -1.99 19.21
CA ILE A 91 -9.45 -1.77 17.81
C ILE A 91 -8.47 -0.84 17.09
N PHE A 92 -8.02 0.24 17.73
CA PHE A 92 -7.04 1.14 17.13
C PHE A 92 -5.67 0.48 16.90
N GLU A 93 -5.18 -0.33 17.84
CA GLU A 93 -3.91 -1.07 17.65
C GLU A 93 -4.03 -2.07 16.49
N ARG A 94 -5.13 -2.82 16.40
CA ARG A 94 -5.42 -3.68 15.23
C ARG A 94 -5.45 -2.88 13.92
N ALA A 95 -6.04 -1.70 13.94
CA ALA A 95 -6.13 -0.84 12.75
C ALA A 95 -4.76 -0.37 12.27
N VAL A 96 -3.88 0.08 13.19
CA VAL A 96 -2.53 0.56 12.83
C VAL A 96 -1.57 -0.57 12.49
N GLU A 97 -1.80 -1.79 12.98
CA GLU A 97 -1.10 -2.98 12.48
C GLU A 97 -1.50 -3.31 11.05
N SER A 98 -2.79 -3.17 10.72
CA SER A 98 -3.30 -3.44 9.38
C SER A 98 -2.90 -2.37 8.36
N THR A 99 -2.95 -1.09 8.76
CA THR A 99 -2.74 0.07 7.87
C THR A 99 -1.85 1.15 8.49
N PRO A 100 -0.59 0.84 8.83
CA PRO A 100 0.30 1.73 9.60
C PRO A 100 0.62 3.05 8.90
N PHE A 101 0.41 3.17 7.60
CA PHE A 101 0.78 4.34 6.81
C PHE A 101 -0.39 5.31 6.56
N SER A 102 -1.56 5.08 7.17
CA SER A 102 -2.71 5.98 7.06
C SER A 102 -2.60 7.18 8.01
N VAL A 103 -2.36 8.37 7.45
CA VAL A 103 -2.34 9.63 8.25
C VAL A 103 -3.67 9.84 8.99
N GLY A 104 -4.80 9.58 8.32
CA GLY A 104 -6.14 9.76 8.91
C GLY A 104 -6.33 8.89 10.14
N LEU A 105 -5.90 7.62 10.08
CA LEU A 105 -6.01 6.69 11.21
C LEU A 105 -5.19 7.15 12.42
N TRP A 106 -3.94 7.58 12.21
CA TRP A 106 -3.11 8.11 13.29
C TRP A 106 -3.68 9.39 13.91
N VAL A 107 -4.28 10.27 13.09
CA VAL A 107 -4.96 11.48 13.57
C VAL A 107 -6.14 11.11 14.45
N ASP A 108 -6.95 10.14 14.03
CA ASP A 108 -8.11 9.67 14.80
C ASP A 108 -7.67 9.01 16.11
N TYR A 109 -6.69 8.12 16.06
CA TYR A 109 -6.18 7.42 17.24
C TYR A 109 -5.54 8.40 18.25
N CYS A 110 -4.68 9.31 17.79
CA CYS A 110 -4.09 10.32 18.68
C CYS A 110 -5.15 11.30 19.22
N THR A 111 -6.19 11.60 18.45
CA THR A 111 -7.31 12.42 18.95
C THR A 111 -8.07 11.69 20.07
N PHE A 112 -8.34 10.40 19.89
CA PHE A 112 -8.95 9.57 20.93
C PHE A 112 -8.05 9.51 22.19
N ALA A 113 -6.76 9.24 22.02
CA ALA A 113 -5.80 9.17 23.13
C ALA A 113 -5.73 10.49 23.92
N VAL A 114 -5.72 11.66 23.25
CA VAL A 114 -5.75 12.97 23.92
C VAL A 114 -7.01 13.16 24.78
N SER A 115 -8.13 12.55 24.40
CA SER A 115 -9.39 12.66 25.15
C SER A 115 -9.58 11.58 26.21
N SER A 116 -8.91 10.44 26.09
CA SER A 116 -9.19 9.24 26.89
C SER A 116 -8.04 8.78 27.77
N PHE A 117 -6.78 9.14 27.46
CA PHE A 117 -5.63 8.69 28.24
C PHE A 117 -5.32 9.67 29.37
N GLU A 118 -4.94 9.14 30.52
CA GLU A 118 -4.60 9.94 31.69
C GLU A 118 -3.14 10.43 31.68
N ASP A 119 -2.20 9.61 31.19
CA ASP A 119 -0.77 9.93 31.17
C ASP A 119 -0.36 10.67 29.89
N PRO A 120 0.11 11.93 29.97
CA PRO A 120 0.67 12.66 28.83
C PRO A 120 1.86 11.95 28.15
N SER A 121 2.62 11.12 28.88
CA SER A 121 3.74 10.36 28.34
C SER A 121 3.28 9.33 27.29
N ASP A 122 2.17 8.63 27.55
CA ASP A 122 1.61 7.67 26.61
C ASP A 122 1.09 8.35 25.34
N ILE A 123 0.47 9.52 25.48
CA ILE A 123 0.04 10.33 24.34
C ILE A 123 1.25 10.74 23.48
N ARG A 124 2.35 11.19 24.10
CA ARG A 124 3.59 11.53 23.38
C ARG A 124 4.21 10.33 22.68
N ARG A 125 4.23 9.17 23.34
CA ARG A 125 4.72 7.91 22.76
C ARG A 125 3.88 7.55 21.52
N LEU A 126 2.57 7.72 21.59
CA LEU A 126 1.68 7.46 20.47
C LEU A 126 1.89 8.42 19.30
N PHE A 127 1.99 9.73 19.55
CA PHE A 127 2.35 10.71 18.51
C PHE A 127 3.70 10.38 17.87
N THR A 128 4.71 10.03 18.67
CA THR A 128 6.03 9.66 18.18
C THR A 128 5.98 8.40 17.29
N LYS A 129 5.23 7.37 17.70
CA LYS A 129 4.98 6.15 16.91
C LYS A 129 4.35 6.51 15.56
N GLY A 130 3.27 7.30 15.57
CA GLY A 130 2.59 7.72 14.34
C GLY A 130 3.49 8.54 13.41
N ILE A 131 4.20 9.54 13.93
CA ILE A 131 5.13 10.36 13.15
C ILE A 131 6.28 9.55 12.56
N SER A 132 6.77 8.51 13.24
CA SER A 132 7.81 7.64 12.68
C SER A 132 7.36 6.92 11.40
N LEU A 133 6.08 6.58 11.30
CA LEU A 133 5.48 5.87 10.18
C LEU A 133 4.99 6.81 9.08
N VAL A 134 4.24 7.86 9.44
CA VAL A 134 3.61 8.76 8.46
C VAL A 134 4.29 10.11 8.30
N GLY A 135 5.38 10.39 9.02
CA GLY A 135 6.05 11.71 9.02
C GLY A 135 6.66 12.13 7.67
N LYS A 136 6.80 11.19 6.72
CA LYS A 136 7.21 11.47 5.33
C LYS A 136 6.03 11.61 4.36
N ASP A 137 4.78 11.55 4.84
CA ASP A 137 3.60 11.85 4.03
C ASP A 137 3.40 13.36 3.93
N TYR A 138 3.14 13.88 2.73
CA TYR A 138 2.98 15.31 2.48
C TYR A 138 1.78 15.93 3.26
N PHE A 139 0.79 15.12 3.60
CA PHE A 139 -0.41 15.46 4.36
C PHE A 139 -0.30 15.12 5.86
N CYS A 140 0.84 14.66 6.36
CA CYS A 140 1.05 14.40 7.80
C CYS A 140 0.89 15.65 8.69
N HIS A 141 0.77 16.85 8.09
CA HIS A 141 0.46 18.09 8.78
C HIS A 141 -0.79 18.01 9.67
N PHE A 142 -1.77 17.16 9.36
CA PHE A 142 -2.93 16.95 10.24
C PHE A 142 -2.51 16.36 11.60
N LEU A 143 -1.53 15.44 11.61
CA LEU A 143 -1.01 14.84 12.82
C LEU A 143 -0.09 15.82 13.57
N TRP A 144 0.76 16.55 12.83
CA TRP A 144 1.59 17.60 13.41
C TRP A 144 0.78 18.70 14.09
N ASP A 145 -0.31 19.17 13.45
CA ASP A 145 -1.20 20.19 14.03
C ASP A 145 -1.78 19.72 15.36
N LYS A 146 -2.22 18.45 15.44
CA LYS A 146 -2.71 17.85 16.68
C LYS A 146 -1.62 17.75 17.73
N TYR A 147 -0.42 17.32 17.33
CA TYR A 147 0.69 17.15 18.28
C TYR A 147 1.15 18.50 18.85
N MET A 148 1.31 19.52 18.00
CA MET A 148 1.62 20.89 18.44
C MET A 148 0.54 21.47 19.35
N SER A 149 -0.74 21.24 19.04
CA SER A 149 -1.85 21.72 19.86
C SER A 149 -1.88 21.04 21.23
N PHE A 150 -1.58 19.75 21.27
CA PHE A 150 -1.44 18.99 22.52
C PHE A 150 -0.32 19.56 23.39
N GLU A 151 0.92 19.68 22.88
CA GLU A 151 2.03 20.19 23.69
C GLU A 151 1.84 21.64 24.13
N PHE A 152 1.17 22.46 23.30
CA PHE A 152 0.77 23.82 23.69
C PHE A 152 -0.24 23.80 24.85
N SER A 153 -1.25 22.92 24.80
CA SER A 153 -2.24 22.78 25.88
C SER A 153 -1.66 22.26 27.20
N GLN A 154 -0.56 21.52 27.14
CA GLN A 154 0.16 21.00 28.30
C GLN A 154 1.21 22.00 28.84
N GLU A 155 1.35 23.17 28.20
CA GLU A 155 2.36 24.19 28.49
C GLU A 155 3.81 23.64 28.49
N GLN A 156 4.05 22.57 27.74
CA GLN A 156 5.35 21.91 27.67
C GLN A 156 6.21 22.50 26.55
N TRP A 157 6.81 23.66 26.83
CA TRP A 157 7.58 24.44 25.85
C TRP A 157 8.76 23.70 25.23
N GLY A 158 9.38 22.76 25.98
CA GLY A 158 10.51 21.97 25.49
C GLY A 158 10.08 20.96 24.44
N PHE A 159 9.03 20.19 24.73
CA PHE A 159 8.46 19.28 23.75
C PHE A 159 7.91 20.04 22.53
N LEU A 160 7.28 21.20 22.73
CA LEU A 160 6.83 22.03 21.62
C LEU A 160 7.99 22.49 20.71
N ALA A 161 9.14 22.87 21.30
CA ALA A 161 10.34 23.21 20.55
C ALA A 161 10.88 22.02 19.74
N LEU A 162 10.88 20.82 20.32
CA LEU A 162 11.25 19.59 19.61
C LEU A 162 10.34 19.35 18.41
N VAL A 163 9.02 19.46 18.62
CA VAL A 163 8.01 19.24 17.58
C VAL A 163 8.15 20.24 16.45
N TYR A 164 8.39 21.53 16.73
CA TYR A 164 8.60 22.53 15.68
C TYR A 164 9.77 22.18 14.78
N VAL A 165 10.94 21.85 15.34
CA VAL A 165 12.12 21.52 14.53
C VAL A 165 11.92 20.22 13.76
N GLN A 166 11.29 19.21 14.37
CA GLN A 166 11.00 17.95 13.68
C GLN A 166 10.05 18.13 12.49
N ALA A 167 9.02 18.96 12.63
CA ALA A 167 8.07 19.25 11.54
C ALA A 167 8.72 19.99 10.35
N LEU A 168 9.89 20.60 10.52
CA LEU A 168 10.66 21.24 9.44
C LEU A 168 11.60 20.29 8.70
N ARG A 169 11.73 19.03 9.13
CA ARG A 169 12.69 18.07 8.53
C ARG A 169 12.26 17.55 7.18
N PHE A 170 10.96 17.51 6.91
CA PHE A 170 10.39 16.89 5.71
C PHE A 170 9.31 17.79 5.09
N PRO A 171 9.15 17.80 3.76
CA PRO A 171 8.08 18.54 3.10
C PRO A 171 6.69 18.14 3.61
N THR A 172 5.89 19.14 3.98
CA THR A 172 4.47 18.97 4.27
C THR A 172 3.68 20.13 3.68
N LYS A 173 2.38 19.94 3.44
CA LYS A 173 1.51 21.00 2.90
C LYS A 173 1.50 22.29 3.73
N LYS A 174 1.82 22.22 5.03
CA LYS A 174 1.88 23.38 5.94
C LYS A 174 3.32 23.77 6.33
N LEU A 175 4.34 23.28 5.61
CA LEU A 175 5.76 23.52 5.92
C LEU A 175 6.07 25.01 6.18
N HIS A 176 5.64 25.90 5.27
CA HIS A 176 5.86 27.34 5.42
C HIS A 176 5.19 27.91 6.68
N LYS A 177 3.97 27.45 7.01
CA LYS A 177 3.27 27.88 8.22
C LYS A 177 4.02 27.42 9.48
N TYR A 178 4.54 26.19 9.49
CA TYR A 178 5.37 25.70 10.59
C TYR A 178 6.65 26.49 10.74
N TYR A 179 7.27 26.89 9.63
CA TYR A 179 8.45 27.74 9.67
C TYR A 179 8.16 29.15 10.21
N GLU A 180 7.04 29.77 9.83
CA GLU A 180 6.61 31.04 10.42
C GLU A 180 6.35 30.93 11.93
N ASN A 181 5.69 29.86 12.37
CA ASN A 181 5.46 29.61 13.79
C ASN A 181 6.77 29.36 14.55
N PHE A 182 7.70 28.61 13.95
CA PHE A 182 9.04 28.39 14.48
C PHE A 182 9.79 29.70 14.64
N LYS A 183 9.78 30.59 13.64
CA LYS A 183 10.42 31.92 13.74
C LYS A 183 9.84 32.75 14.88
N LYS A 184 8.51 32.80 15.01
CA LYS A 184 7.86 33.50 16.13
C LYS A 184 8.27 32.92 17.48
N PHE A 185 8.33 31.59 17.58
CA PHE A 185 8.77 30.91 18.80
C PHE A 185 10.23 31.25 19.14
N VAL A 186 11.12 31.26 18.14
CA VAL A 186 12.52 31.69 18.31
C VAL A 186 12.60 33.15 18.77
N THR A 187 11.84 34.07 18.18
CA THR A 187 11.82 35.48 18.60
C THR A 187 11.37 35.63 20.06
N ASN A 188 10.34 34.91 20.48
CA ASN A 188 9.90 34.94 21.88
C ASN A 188 10.98 34.39 22.84
N LEU A 189 11.71 33.34 22.44
CA LEU A 189 12.84 32.82 23.21
C LEU A 189 14.01 33.82 23.26
N GLU A 190 14.31 34.49 22.14
CA GLU A 190 15.31 35.54 22.05
C GLU A 190 14.97 36.69 23.00
N GLU A 191 13.75 37.21 22.97
CA GLU A 191 13.28 38.27 23.88
C GLU A 191 13.40 37.84 25.34
N GLY A 192 12.95 36.62 25.68
CA GLY A 192 13.03 36.09 27.04
C GLY A 192 14.47 35.90 27.57
N ILE A 193 15.45 35.67 26.69
CA ILE A 193 16.88 35.53 27.05
C ILE A 193 17.61 36.88 27.02
N LEU A 194 17.27 37.77 26.07
CA LEU A 194 17.90 39.08 25.90
C LEU A 194 17.50 40.08 26.99
N HIS A 195 16.30 39.98 27.56
CA HIS A 195 15.90 40.77 28.73
C HIS A 195 16.77 40.52 29.98
N LEU A 196 17.64 39.49 29.96
CA LEU A 196 18.46 39.07 31.09
C LEU A 196 19.95 39.43 30.97
N SER A 197 20.42 40.07 29.90
CA SER A 197 21.88 40.24 29.70
C SER A 197 22.35 41.44 28.86
N ASP A 198 23.45 42.04 29.31
CA ASP A 198 24.10 43.23 28.75
C ASP A 198 25.08 42.95 27.57
N ASP A 199 25.39 44.03 26.84
CA ASP A 199 26.00 44.29 25.52
C ASP A 199 27.21 43.47 24.98
N SER A 200 27.61 42.36 25.61
CA SER A 200 28.89 41.66 25.28
C SER A 200 28.77 40.48 24.29
N ARG A 201 27.61 40.27 23.64
CA ARG A 201 27.26 38.99 22.97
C ARG A 201 27.38 38.97 21.43
N GLU A 202 27.45 40.11 20.75
CA GLU A 202 27.62 40.18 19.28
C GLU A 202 28.89 39.50 18.78
N VAL A 203 29.95 39.44 19.60
CA VAL A 203 31.23 38.84 19.24
C VAL A 203 31.17 37.30 19.25
N GLN A 204 30.42 36.69 20.19
CA GLN A 204 30.25 35.22 20.26
C GLN A 204 29.33 34.68 19.15
N LEU A 205 28.34 35.47 18.72
CA LEU A 205 27.41 35.13 17.63
C LEU A 205 28.10 35.02 16.25
N LYS A 206 29.20 35.76 16.04
CA LYS A 206 30.02 35.71 14.81
C LYS A 206 30.95 34.49 14.76
N GLU A 207 31.49 34.05 15.89
CA GLU A 207 32.33 32.84 15.92
C GLU A 207 31.51 31.55 15.74
N LEU A 208 30.23 31.56 16.09
CA LEU A 208 29.33 30.42 15.94
C LEU A 208 28.74 30.28 14.52
N SER A 209 28.76 31.33 13.69
CA SER A 209 28.23 31.29 12.32
C SER A 209 29.06 30.52 11.32
N ASP A 210 30.34 30.27 11.64
CA ASP A 210 31.25 29.52 10.79
C ASP A 210 31.19 28.00 11.04
N ALA A 211 30.53 27.55 12.10
CA ALA A 211 30.34 26.13 12.36
C ALA A 211 29.16 25.59 11.54
N THR A 212 29.44 24.65 10.62
CA THR A 212 28.40 23.92 9.89
C THR A 212 27.67 22.97 10.86
N VAL A 213 26.62 23.46 11.53
CA VAL A 213 25.84 22.66 12.49
C VAL A 213 24.72 21.92 11.74
N VAL A 214 24.92 20.63 11.48
CA VAL A 214 23.84 19.73 11.07
C VAL A 214 23.24 19.12 12.33
N LEU A 215 21.98 19.47 12.66
CA LEU A 215 21.31 18.91 13.83
C LEU A 215 20.79 17.50 13.54
N SER A 216 21.37 16.49 14.18
CA SER A 216 20.77 15.15 14.30
C SER A 216 19.62 15.15 15.32
N SER A 217 18.78 14.11 15.32
CA SER A 217 17.63 14.02 16.26
C SER A 217 18.05 14.07 17.73
N GLY A 218 19.19 13.45 18.08
CA GLY A 218 19.72 13.45 19.45
C GLY A 218 20.27 14.80 19.87
N GLU A 219 20.88 15.53 18.94
CA GLU A 219 21.40 16.89 19.18
C GLU A 219 20.27 17.91 19.35
N ILE A 220 19.15 17.77 18.63
CA ILE A 220 17.98 18.66 18.82
C ILE A 220 17.45 18.52 20.26
N ALA A 221 17.35 17.29 20.78
CA ALA A 221 16.89 17.06 22.15
C ALA A 221 17.81 17.69 23.20
N GLN A 222 19.14 17.60 22.99
CA GLN A 222 20.09 18.27 23.87
C GLN A 222 19.98 19.79 23.77
N VAL A 223 19.93 20.34 22.57
CA VAL A 223 19.79 21.79 22.33
C VAL A 223 18.52 22.33 22.99
N VAL A 224 17.41 21.61 22.92
CA VAL A 224 16.16 22.02 23.59
C VAL A 224 16.31 21.99 25.11
N ARG A 225 16.94 20.95 25.68
CA ARG A 225 17.22 20.91 27.13
C ARG A 225 18.08 22.11 27.57
N ASP A 226 19.13 22.40 26.81
CA ASP A 226 20.06 23.50 27.09
C ASP A 226 19.39 24.89 27.00
N ILE A 227 18.37 25.06 26.13
CA ILE A 227 17.57 26.31 26.06
C ILE A 227 16.75 26.51 27.35
N GLN A 228 16.28 25.41 27.94
CA GLN A 228 15.42 25.42 29.13
C GLN A 228 16.21 25.41 30.46
N ASP A 229 17.51 25.18 30.43
CA ASP A 229 18.36 25.17 31.62
C ASP A 229 18.50 26.59 32.20
N PRO A 230 17.98 26.88 33.41
CA PRO A 230 18.03 28.22 34.00
C PRO A 230 19.41 28.58 34.59
N SER A 231 20.38 27.67 34.58
CA SER A 231 21.63 27.84 35.35
C SER A 231 22.72 28.65 34.63
N ASP A 232 22.74 28.70 33.29
CA ASP A 232 23.77 29.42 32.52
C ASP A 232 23.20 30.08 31.25
N ASP A 233 23.10 31.41 31.24
CA ASP A 233 22.62 32.18 30.10
C ASP A 233 23.55 32.12 28.87
N SER A 234 24.84 31.83 29.03
CA SER A 234 25.75 31.60 27.91
C SER A 234 25.44 30.29 27.20
N VAL A 235 25.12 29.23 27.96
CA VAL A 235 24.69 27.93 27.42
C VAL A 235 23.36 28.08 26.67
N ARG A 236 22.38 28.76 27.28
CA ARG A 236 21.07 29.01 26.64
C ARG A 236 21.21 29.78 25.33
N LEU A 237 22.06 30.82 25.29
CA LEU A 237 22.29 31.61 24.08
C LEU A 237 22.94 30.79 22.96
N LYS A 238 23.94 29.97 23.29
CA LYS A 238 24.58 29.05 22.34
C LYS A 238 23.59 28.01 21.81
N ALA A 239 22.74 27.47 22.69
CA ALA A 239 21.72 26.50 22.32
C ALA A 239 20.64 27.13 21.43
N LEU A 240 20.17 28.35 21.76
CA LEU A 240 19.24 29.11 20.95
C LEU A 240 19.79 29.38 19.54
N TYR A 241 21.06 29.75 19.43
CA TYR A 241 21.72 29.93 18.14
C TYR A 241 21.70 28.63 17.30
N LYS A 242 22.11 27.51 17.91
CA LYS A 242 22.08 26.18 17.26
C LYS A 242 20.67 25.82 16.82
N TYR A 243 19.67 26.06 17.66
CA TYR A 243 18.26 25.80 17.38
C TYR A 243 17.75 26.62 16.19
N LYS A 244 17.97 27.94 16.20
CA LYS A 244 17.60 28.86 15.12
C LYS A 244 18.25 28.47 13.79
N TYR A 245 19.57 28.30 13.80
CA TYR A 245 20.34 27.98 12.61
C TYR A 245 19.99 26.59 12.06
N GLY A 246 19.92 25.58 12.92
CA GLY A 246 19.55 24.23 12.52
C GLY A 246 18.12 24.13 11.99
N GLY A 247 17.15 24.80 12.62
CA GLY A 247 15.78 24.89 12.10
C GLY A 247 15.72 25.55 10.72
N ASN A 248 16.48 26.63 10.50
CA ASN A 248 16.60 27.27 9.17
C ASN A 248 17.18 26.33 8.12
N GLN A 249 18.25 25.59 8.45
CA GLN A 249 18.84 24.61 7.53
C GLN A 249 17.86 23.48 7.18
N LEU A 250 17.15 22.93 8.17
CA LEU A 250 16.16 21.88 7.95
C LEU A 250 15.04 22.38 7.04
N TYR A 251 14.52 23.57 7.30
CA TYR A 251 13.51 24.20 6.44
C TYR A 251 14.01 24.41 5.00
N GLN A 252 15.24 24.89 4.80
CA GLN A 252 15.81 25.06 3.46
C GLN A 252 15.92 23.74 2.70
N LYS A 253 16.39 22.67 3.37
CA LYS A 253 16.44 21.32 2.79
C LYS A 253 15.04 20.80 2.44
N ALA A 254 14.06 21.01 3.33
CA ALA A 254 12.67 20.64 3.07
C ALA A 254 12.08 21.42 1.89
N CYS A 255 12.33 22.72 1.75
CA CYS A 255 11.88 23.48 0.57
C CYS A 255 12.50 23.00 -0.74
N GLN A 256 13.78 22.64 -0.74
CA GLN A 256 14.44 22.07 -1.92
C GLN A 256 13.78 20.75 -2.33
N LEU A 257 13.43 19.90 -1.37
CA LEU A 257 12.73 18.65 -1.63
C LEU A 257 11.29 18.88 -2.06
N GLU A 258 10.57 19.81 -1.43
CA GLU A 258 9.20 20.18 -1.79
C GLU A 258 9.11 20.61 -3.25
N ASN A 259 10.04 21.44 -3.73
CA ASN A 259 10.07 21.85 -5.13
C ASN A 259 10.20 20.68 -6.11
N LYS A 260 10.83 19.58 -5.72
CA LYS A 260 10.95 18.36 -6.55
C LYS A 260 9.67 17.54 -6.59
N ILE A 261 8.90 17.52 -5.50
CA ILE A 261 7.72 16.65 -5.36
C ILE A 261 6.38 17.37 -5.58
N ARG A 262 6.37 18.71 -5.55
CA ARG A 262 5.15 19.53 -5.56
C ARG A 262 4.21 19.19 -6.70
N SER A 263 4.73 18.95 -7.91
CA SER A 263 3.93 18.61 -9.08
C SER A 263 3.22 17.26 -8.92
N PHE A 264 3.91 16.25 -8.39
CA PHE A 264 3.30 14.94 -8.12
C PHE A 264 2.20 15.07 -7.07
N GLU A 265 2.49 15.78 -5.97
CA GLU A 265 1.57 15.99 -4.86
C GLU A 265 0.32 16.78 -5.25
N SER A 266 0.44 17.77 -6.15
CA SER A 266 -0.72 18.54 -6.63
C SER A 266 -1.64 17.73 -7.54
N ASN A 267 -1.12 16.72 -8.21
CA ASN A 267 -1.86 15.90 -9.16
C ASN A 267 -2.59 14.71 -8.50
N ILE A 268 -2.30 14.41 -7.23
CA ILE A 268 -3.01 13.37 -6.47
C ILE A 268 -4.33 13.95 -5.94
N GLN A 269 -5.45 13.59 -6.59
CA GLN A 269 -6.79 13.99 -6.11
C GLN A 269 -7.27 13.02 -5.04
N ARG A 270 -7.21 11.71 -5.33
CA ARG A 270 -7.68 10.67 -4.39
C ARG A 270 -6.58 10.23 -3.43
N ARG A 271 -6.88 10.30 -2.13
CA ARG A 271 -5.91 10.01 -1.03
C ARG A 271 -6.39 8.93 -0.06
N TYR A 272 -7.54 8.34 -0.34
CA TYR A 272 -8.16 7.31 0.48
C TYR A 272 -8.72 6.24 -0.45
N PHE A 273 -8.88 5.03 0.09
CA PHE A 273 -9.38 3.90 -0.66
C PHE A 273 -10.84 4.13 -1.09
N GLN A 274 -11.13 3.83 -2.35
CA GLN A 274 -12.48 3.77 -2.93
C GLN A 274 -12.52 2.65 -3.96
N ALA A 275 -13.69 2.05 -4.16
CA ALA A 275 -13.88 0.99 -5.16
C ALA A 275 -13.88 1.51 -6.60
N THR A 276 -14.16 2.79 -6.81
CA THR A 276 -14.19 3.39 -8.16
C THR A 276 -12.80 3.35 -8.80
N PRO A 277 -12.69 3.09 -10.11
CA PRO A 277 -11.41 3.21 -10.80
C PRO A 277 -10.85 4.64 -10.71
N LEU A 278 -9.53 4.75 -10.58
CA LEU A 278 -8.76 5.97 -10.81
C LEU A 278 -8.68 6.29 -12.30
N ASP A 279 -8.48 7.56 -12.62
CA ASP A 279 -8.24 7.98 -14.00
C ASP A 279 -6.80 7.66 -14.44
N ASN A 280 -6.58 7.55 -15.76
CA ASN A 280 -5.28 7.21 -16.32
C ASN A 280 -4.19 8.27 -16.01
N ASN A 281 -4.58 9.53 -15.76
CA ASN A 281 -3.61 10.58 -15.42
C ASN A 281 -3.14 10.44 -13.98
N GLU A 282 -4.02 10.07 -13.04
CA GLU A 282 -3.68 9.74 -11.66
C GLU A 282 -2.78 8.51 -11.60
N LEU A 283 -3.10 7.44 -12.33
CA LEU A 283 -2.26 6.23 -12.42
C LEU A 283 -0.88 6.56 -12.98
N LYS A 284 -0.81 7.33 -14.08
CA LYS A 284 0.45 7.78 -14.65
C LYS A 284 1.25 8.63 -13.65
N ASN A 285 0.59 9.55 -12.94
CA ASN A 285 1.25 10.40 -11.94
C ASN A 285 1.85 9.56 -10.80
N TRP A 286 1.17 8.50 -10.35
CA TRP A 286 1.73 7.57 -9.37
C TRP A 286 2.96 6.83 -9.90
N HIS A 287 2.93 6.31 -11.13
CA HIS A 287 4.11 5.72 -11.75
C HIS A 287 5.26 6.71 -11.88
N ASP A 288 5.01 7.94 -12.36
CA ASP A 288 6.04 8.97 -12.48
C ASP A 288 6.64 9.34 -11.10
N TYR A 289 5.81 9.36 -10.04
CA TYR A 289 6.28 9.63 -8.69
C TYR A 289 7.10 8.46 -8.11
N LEU A 290 6.68 7.22 -8.39
CA LEU A 290 7.45 6.03 -8.02
C LEU A 290 8.79 5.97 -8.81
N ASP A 291 8.82 6.30 -10.09
CA ASP A 291 10.06 6.41 -10.87
C ASP A 291 11.04 7.40 -10.24
N PHE A 292 10.52 8.51 -9.71
CA PHE A 292 11.31 9.50 -9.02
C PHE A 292 11.87 8.98 -7.70
N ILE A 293 11.06 8.25 -6.90
CA ILE A 293 11.48 7.79 -5.57
C ILE A 293 12.49 6.64 -5.64
N GLU A 294 12.35 5.75 -6.61
CA GLU A 294 13.23 4.59 -6.77
C GLU A 294 14.67 4.98 -7.11
N LYS A 295 14.83 6.18 -7.68
CA LYS A 295 16.12 6.80 -7.99
C LYS A 295 16.75 7.51 -6.79
N GLN A 296 16.04 7.65 -5.67
CA GLN A 296 16.57 8.23 -4.44
C GLN A 296 17.23 7.15 -3.56
N ASP A 297 18.24 7.55 -2.78
CA ASP A 297 18.93 6.67 -1.82
C ASP A 297 18.22 6.57 -0.46
N ASP A 298 16.93 6.89 -0.38
CA ASP A 298 16.14 6.83 0.85
C ASP A 298 15.11 5.68 0.79
N PHE A 299 15.53 4.48 1.19
CA PHE A 299 14.69 3.28 1.21
C PHE A 299 13.45 3.44 2.10
N ASP A 300 13.59 4.09 3.25
CA ASP A 300 12.47 4.34 4.17
C ASP A 300 11.41 5.25 3.54
N TRP A 301 11.84 6.25 2.77
CA TRP A 301 10.90 7.10 2.03
C TRP A 301 10.23 6.34 0.88
N ALA A 302 10.98 5.53 0.13
CA ALA A 302 10.43 4.70 -0.94
C ALA A 302 9.36 3.75 -0.40
N LEU A 303 9.64 3.05 0.71
CA LEU A 303 8.68 2.18 1.39
C LEU A 303 7.39 2.94 1.76
N LYS A 304 7.52 4.09 2.43
CA LYS A 304 6.37 4.90 2.84
C LYS A 304 5.56 5.42 1.65
N LEU A 305 6.23 5.76 0.54
CA LEU A 305 5.54 6.22 -0.66
C LEU A 305 4.79 5.08 -1.36
N TYR A 306 5.38 3.88 -1.42
CA TYR A 306 4.71 2.68 -1.92
C TYR A 306 3.45 2.36 -1.13
N GLU A 307 3.57 2.28 0.20
CA GLU A 307 2.43 2.00 1.09
C GLU A 307 1.33 3.07 0.95
N ARG A 308 1.72 4.34 0.81
CA ARG A 308 0.78 5.43 0.54
C ARG A 308 0.11 5.31 -0.83
N CYS A 309 0.84 4.94 -1.88
CA CYS A 309 0.29 4.73 -3.22
C CYS A 309 -0.79 3.65 -3.20
N LEU A 310 -0.53 2.55 -2.50
CA LEU A 310 -1.46 1.43 -2.38
C LEU A 310 -2.76 1.78 -1.64
N ILE A 311 -2.81 2.86 -0.85
CA ILE A 311 -4.07 3.34 -0.26
C ILE A 311 -5.11 3.63 -1.36
N SER A 312 -4.71 4.28 -2.46
CA SER A 312 -5.58 4.56 -3.60
C SER A 312 -5.51 3.48 -4.69
N CYS A 313 -4.37 2.80 -4.81
CA CYS A 313 -4.04 1.92 -5.93
C CYS A 313 -4.10 0.43 -5.57
N ALA A 314 -4.67 0.04 -4.41
CA ALA A 314 -4.69 -1.36 -3.97
C ALA A 314 -5.37 -2.33 -4.95
N ASN A 315 -6.33 -1.86 -5.76
CA ASN A 315 -7.03 -2.70 -6.74
C ASN A 315 -6.25 -2.88 -8.06
N TYR A 316 -5.04 -2.33 -8.16
CA TYR A 316 -4.21 -2.29 -9.36
C TYR A 316 -2.97 -3.19 -9.15
N PRO A 317 -2.98 -4.43 -9.66
CA PRO A 317 -1.90 -5.40 -9.46
C PRO A 317 -0.51 -4.87 -9.84
N GLU A 318 -0.42 -4.00 -10.85
CA GLU A 318 0.84 -3.46 -11.36
C GLU A 318 1.64 -2.70 -10.30
N PHE A 319 0.97 -2.00 -9.37
CA PHE A 319 1.65 -1.32 -8.27
C PHE A 319 2.19 -2.30 -7.23
N TRP A 320 1.45 -3.39 -6.96
CA TRP A 320 1.93 -4.46 -6.08
C TRP A 320 3.12 -5.19 -6.68
N MET A 321 3.07 -5.55 -7.96
CA MET A 321 4.18 -6.21 -8.64
C MET A 321 5.43 -5.33 -8.62
N ARG A 322 5.29 -4.05 -8.97
CA ARG A 322 6.39 -3.09 -8.95
C ARG A 322 6.96 -2.90 -7.54
N TYR A 323 6.09 -2.82 -6.53
CA TYR A 323 6.50 -2.73 -5.12
C TYR A 323 7.34 -3.94 -4.69
N VAL A 324 6.90 -5.14 -5.03
CA VAL A 324 7.59 -6.39 -4.70
C VAL A 324 8.96 -6.45 -5.36
N ASP A 325 9.04 -6.16 -6.66
CA ASP A 325 10.31 -6.12 -7.40
C ASP A 325 11.27 -5.09 -6.79
N PHE A 326 10.79 -3.88 -6.50
CA PHE A 326 11.62 -2.85 -5.88
C PHE A 326 12.13 -3.28 -4.50
N MET A 327 11.27 -3.84 -3.65
CA MET A 327 11.67 -4.30 -2.31
C MET A 327 12.71 -5.42 -2.38
N GLU A 328 12.54 -6.39 -3.27
CA GLU A 328 13.51 -7.47 -3.49
C GLU A 328 14.87 -6.92 -3.97
N THR A 329 14.88 -5.99 -4.94
CA THR A 329 16.13 -5.40 -5.46
C THR A 329 16.92 -4.62 -4.41
N LYS A 330 16.25 -4.08 -3.39
CA LYS A 330 16.86 -3.38 -2.26
C LYS A 330 17.21 -4.31 -1.09
N GLY A 331 16.98 -5.62 -1.24
CA GLY A 331 17.25 -6.64 -0.21
C GLY A 331 16.15 -6.80 0.85
N GLY A 332 14.99 -6.16 0.65
CA GLY A 332 13.84 -6.20 1.54
C GLY A 332 12.88 -7.36 1.25
N ARG A 333 13.39 -8.60 1.17
CA ARG A 333 12.60 -9.79 0.79
C ARG A 333 11.37 -10.02 1.67
N GLU A 334 11.50 -9.82 2.98
CA GLU A 334 10.37 -10.00 3.91
C GLU A 334 9.23 -8.99 3.61
N LEU A 335 9.58 -7.76 3.26
CA LEU A 335 8.61 -6.74 2.85
C LEU A 335 7.95 -7.09 1.51
N ALA A 336 8.73 -7.60 0.56
CA ALA A 336 8.23 -8.11 -0.72
C ALA A 336 7.23 -9.26 -0.52
N MET A 337 7.56 -10.24 0.32
CA MET A 337 6.65 -11.35 0.65
C MET A 337 5.38 -10.86 1.36
N PHE A 338 5.51 -9.94 2.31
CA PHE A 338 4.36 -9.35 3.00
C PHE A 338 3.45 -8.54 2.05
N ALA A 339 4.02 -7.83 1.08
CA ALA A 339 3.27 -7.14 0.04
C ALA A 339 2.51 -8.14 -0.85
N LEU A 340 3.17 -9.21 -1.30
CA LEU A 340 2.54 -10.29 -2.08
C LEU A 340 1.37 -10.95 -1.35
N GLU A 341 1.55 -11.23 -0.06
CA GLU A 341 0.50 -11.85 0.75
C GLU A 341 -0.74 -10.95 0.84
N ARG A 342 -0.55 -9.64 1.10
CA ARG A 342 -1.65 -8.68 1.11
C ARG A 342 -2.32 -8.56 -0.25
N ALA A 343 -1.55 -8.47 -1.33
CA ALA A 343 -2.07 -8.38 -2.68
C ALA A 343 -2.94 -9.61 -3.02
N THR A 344 -2.43 -10.82 -2.79
CA THR A 344 -3.09 -12.07 -3.21
C THR A 344 -4.22 -12.51 -2.28
N LYS A 345 -4.15 -12.21 -0.97
CA LYS A 345 -5.15 -12.67 0.01
C LYS A 345 -6.21 -11.63 0.36
N VAL A 346 -5.95 -10.35 0.17
CA VAL A 346 -6.86 -9.26 0.58
C VAL A 346 -7.41 -8.50 -0.61
N PHE A 347 -6.57 -7.92 -1.46
CA PHE A 347 -7.02 -6.93 -2.45
C PHE A 347 -7.30 -7.49 -3.85
N SER A 348 -6.50 -8.43 -4.32
CA SER A 348 -6.50 -8.91 -5.71
C SER A 348 -6.67 -10.43 -5.78
N LYS A 349 -7.55 -10.98 -4.93
CA LYS A 349 -7.76 -12.43 -4.75
C LYS A 349 -8.16 -13.15 -6.03
N ASN A 350 -8.98 -12.49 -6.85
CA ASN A 350 -9.51 -13.05 -8.08
C ASN A 350 -8.79 -12.53 -9.32
N VAL A 351 -7.64 -11.86 -9.15
CA VAL A 351 -6.93 -11.22 -10.26
C VAL A 351 -5.80 -12.12 -10.75
N PRO A 352 -5.94 -12.73 -11.94
CA PRO A 352 -4.91 -13.50 -12.62
C PRO A 352 -3.47 -13.06 -12.49
N GLU A 353 -3.21 -11.80 -12.78
CA GLU A 353 -1.89 -11.29 -13.10
C GLU A 353 -0.98 -11.35 -11.87
N ILE A 354 -1.50 -11.01 -10.69
CA ILE A 354 -0.73 -11.03 -9.45
C ILE A 354 -0.38 -12.47 -9.02
N HIS A 355 -1.25 -13.43 -9.27
CA HIS A 355 -0.99 -14.84 -8.92
C HIS A 355 0.08 -15.44 -9.82
N LEU A 356 0.01 -15.15 -11.13
CA LEU A 356 1.05 -15.57 -12.08
C LEU A 356 2.40 -14.91 -11.78
N PHE A 357 2.40 -13.64 -11.38
CA PHE A 357 3.60 -12.95 -10.90
C PHE A 357 4.15 -13.61 -9.63
N THR A 358 3.29 -13.89 -8.65
CA THR A 358 3.66 -14.54 -7.38
C THR A 358 4.30 -15.91 -7.64
N ALA A 359 3.72 -16.72 -8.54
CA ALA A 359 4.28 -18.02 -8.88
C ALA A 359 5.71 -17.91 -9.47
N ARG A 360 5.93 -16.95 -10.36
CA ARG A 360 7.26 -16.67 -10.94
C ARG A 360 8.25 -16.17 -9.89
N TYR A 361 7.80 -15.29 -9.01
CA TYR A 361 8.61 -14.76 -7.92
C TYR A 361 9.05 -15.88 -6.95
N MET A 362 8.12 -16.74 -6.53
CA MET A 362 8.40 -17.89 -5.66
C MET A 362 9.40 -18.85 -6.31
N GLU A 363 9.27 -19.11 -7.61
CA GLU A 363 10.24 -19.90 -8.37
C GLU A 363 11.63 -19.26 -8.37
N GLN A 364 11.72 -17.94 -8.58
CA GLN A 364 12.99 -17.20 -8.60
C GLN A 364 13.73 -17.22 -7.26
N ILE A 365 13.00 -17.16 -6.14
CA ILE A 365 13.60 -17.24 -4.80
C ILE A 365 13.92 -18.67 -4.36
N GLY A 366 13.62 -19.67 -5.20
CA GLY A 366 13.92 -21.09 -4.95
C GLY A 366 12.86 -21.84 -4.14
N ASP A 367 11.60 -21.37 -4.13
CA ASP A 367 10.45 -22.02 -3.49
C ASP A 367 9.49 -22.61 -4.54
N PRO A 368 9.74 -23.84 -5.04
CA PRO A 368 8.88 -24.47 -6.03
C PRO A 368 7.50 -24.85 -5.48
N ASP A 369 7.37 -25.10 -4.17
CA ASP A 369 6.10 -25.49 -3.56
C ASP A 369 5.20 -24.27 -3.37
N GLY A 370 5.76 -23.14 -2.92
CA GLY A 370 5.09 -21.85 -2.93
C GLY A 370 4.68 -21.41 -4.33
N ALA A 371 5.53 -21.64 -5.35
CA ALA A 371 5.19 -21.35 -6.73
C ALA A 371 3.98 -22.14 -7.24
N ARG A 372 3.93 -23.46 -6.96
CA ARG A 372 2.78 -24.31 -7.28
C ARG A 372 1.51 -23.87 -6.59
N ALA A 373 1.60 -23.52 -5.30
CA ALA A 373 0.46 -23.07 -4.50
C ALA A 373 -0.09 -21.72 -4.94
N SER A 374 0.76 -20.88 -5.56
CA SER A 374 0.38 -19.56 -6.06
C SER A 374 -0.41 -19.62 -7.36
N PHE A 375 -0.36 -20.74 -8.10
CA PHE A 375 -1.18 -20.88 -9.30
C PHE A 375 -2.65 -21.01 -8.92
N PRO A 376 -3.53 -20.16 -9.47
CA PRO A 376 -4.95 -20.26 -9.23
C PRO A 376 -5.50 -21.52 -9.89
N PRO A 377 -6.66 -22.01 -9.42
CA PRO A 377 -7.34 -23.14 -10.05
C PRO A 377 -7.49 -22.90 -11.55
N ILE A 378 -7.36 -23.97 -12.32
CA ILE A 378 -7.58 -23.93 -13.75
C ILE A 378 -9.10 -23.84 -13.95
N ILE A 379 -9.60 -22.65 -14.27
CA ILE A 379 -11.02 -22.37 -14.52
C ILE A 379 -11.16 -21.75 -15.92
N ILE A 380 -12.17 -22.16 -16.68
CA ILE A 380 -12.37 -21.76 -18.08
C ILE A 380 -13.40 -20.61 -18.20
N ASP A 381 -13.15 -19.54 -17.45
CA ASP A 381 -13.99 -18.34 -17.54
C ASP A 381 -13.52 -17.40 -18.66
N TRP A 382 -12.19 -17.30 -18.84
CA TRP A 382 -11.54 -16.36 -19.77
C TRP A 382 -10.44 -17.07 -20.56
N ASP A 383 -10.63 -17.24 -21.87
CA ASP A 383 -9.75 -18.04 -22.73
C ASP A 383 -8.28 -17.60 -22.70
N SER A 384 -8.02 -16.30 -22.81
CA SER A 384 -6.65 -15.75 -22.79
C SER A 384 -5.93 -16.07 -21.47
N TYR A 385 -6.63 -15.88 -20.36
CA TYR A 385 -6.07 -16.13 -19.04
C TYR A 385 -5.87 -17.63 -18.77
N PHE A 386 -6.86 -18.44 -19.12
CA PHE A 386 -6.77 -19.89 -19.02
C PHE A 386 -5.54 -20.43 -19.76
N ILE A 387 -5.32 -20.00 -21.01
CA ILE A 387 -4.13 -20.36 -21.79
C ILE A 387 -2.86 -19.89 -21.10
N GLN A 388 -2.83 -18.65 -20.60
CA GLN A 388 -1.66 -18.07 -19.94
C GLN A 388 -1.30 -18.82 -18.64
N ASN A 389 -2.29 -19.18 -17.83
CA ASN A 389 -2.12 -19.96 -16.60
C ASN A 389 -1.54 -21.34 -16.91
N VAL A 390 -2.18 -22.09 -17.83
CA VAL A 390 -1.71 -23.42 -18.27
C VAL A 390 -0.28 -23.37 -18.78
N THR A 391 0.02 -22.37 -19.62
CA THR A 391 1.34 -22.21 -20.24
C THR A 391 2.42 -21.88 -19.23
N ASN A 392 2.17 -20.93 -18.31
CA ASN A 392 3.12 -20.57 -17.27
C ASN A 392 3.40 -21.75 -16.33
N ARG A 393 2.35 -22.48 -15.93
CA ARG A 393 2.46 -23.63 -15.02
C ARG A 393 3.23 -24.79 -15.65
N ALA A 394 2.93 -25.14 -16.91
CA ALA A 394 3.64 -26.20 -17.62
C ALA A 394 5.12 -25.83 -17.87
N ASN A 395 5.39 -24.58 -18.24
CA ASN A 395 6.76 -24.11 -18.43
C ASN A 395 7.57 -24.11 -17.12
N MET A 396 6.95 -23.81 -15.98
CA MET A 396 7.59 -23.94 -14.67
C MET A 396 7.96 -25.40 -14.38
N GLU A 397 7.02 -26.34 -14.48
CA GLU A 397 7.33 -27.76 -14.21
C GLU A 397 8.44 -28.29 -15.13
N LYS A 398 8.45 -27.85 -16.39
CA LYS A 398 9.55 -28.15 -17.30
C LYS A 398 10.89 -27.60 -16.81
N ARG A 399 10.95 -26.33 -16.37
CA ARG A 399 12.20 -25.73 -15.82
C ARG A 399 12.68 -26.45 -14.56
N LEU A 400 11.75 -26.97 -13.75
CA LEU A 400 12.03 -27.79 -12.58
C LEU A 400 12.43 -29.24 -12.92
N GLY A 401 12.41 -29.62 -14.21
CA GLY A 401 12.76 -30.97 -14.69
C GLY A 401 11.60 -31.97 -14.69
N ASN A 402 10.40 -31.57 -14.25
CA ASN A 402 9.20 -32.41 -14.19
C ASN A 402 8.47 -32.47 -15.53
N CYS A 403 9.12 -33.05 -16.54
CA CYS A 403 8.60 -33.09 -17.90
C CYS A 403 7.24 -33.82 -18.02
N SER A 404 7.03 -34.89 -17.24
CA SER A 404 5.73 -35.59 -17.20
C SER A 404 4.63 -34.67 -16.69
N ALA A 405 4.85 -33.99 -15.57
CA ALA A 405 3.87 -33.08 -14.98
C ALA A 405 3.55 -31.91 -15.92
N ALA A 406 4.54 -31.42 -16.66
CA ALA A 406 4.35 -30.37 -17.67
C ALA A 406 3.40 -30.83 -18.81
N CYS A 407 3.53 -32.07 -19.29
CA CYS A 407 2.60 -32.65 -20.25
C CYS A 407 1.20 -32.86 -19.64
N ASP A 408 1.13 -33.42 -18.42
CA ASP A 408 -0.13 -33.68 -17.72
C ASP A 408 -0.97 -32.41 -17.48
N ILE A 409 -0.32 -31.25 -17.36
CA ILE A 409 -1.01 -29.94 -17.26
C ILE A 409 -1.75 -29.61 -18.55
N TYR A 410 -1.10 -29.74 -19.72
CA TYR A 410 -1.75 -29.50 -21.00
C TYR A 410 -2.84 -30.53 -21.31
N GLU A 411 -2.60 -31.80 -21.02
CA GLU A 411 -3.59 -32.86 -21.25
C GLU A 411 -4.86 -32.64 -20.42
N ARG A 412 -4.71 -32.26 -19.14
CA ARG A 412 -5.86 -31.88 -18.30
C ARG A 412 -6.57 -30.65 -18.82
N ALA A 413 -5.84 -29.61 -19.21
CA ALA A 413 -6.44 -28.38 -19.74
C ALA A 413 -7.24 -28.63 -21.04
N ILE A 414 -6.68 -29.41 -21.97
CA ILE A 414 -7.36 -29.80 -23.20
C ILE A 414 -8.62 -30.62 -22.89
N LYS A 415 -8.53 -31.59 -21.97
CA LYS A 415 -9.68 -32.39 -21.55
C LYS A 415 -10.80 -31.51 -21.00
N MET A 416 -10.49 -30.59 -20.09
CA MET A 416 -11.48 -29.68 -19.52
C MET A 416 -12.10 -28.77 -20.58
N ALA A 417 -11.30 -28.19 -21.47
CA ALA A 417 -11.80 -27.32 -22.53
C ALA A 417 -12.71 -28.04 -23.53
N VAL A 418 -12.49 -29.35 -23.74
CA VAL A 418 -13.39 -30.20 -24.54
C VAL A 418 -14.69 -30.51 -23.78
N GLU A 419 -14.61 -30.83 -22.49
CA GLU A 419 -15.78 -31.12 -21.64
C GLU A 419 -16.70 -29.90 -21.48
N GLU A 420 -16.13 -28.69 -21.42
CA GLU A 420 -16.87 -27.42 -21.31
C GLU A 420 -17.22 -26.78 -22.67
N GLU A 421 -16.97 -27.47 -23.79
CA GLU A 421 -17.28 -26.99 -25.15
C GLU A 421 -16.62 -25.64 -25.53
N LYS A 422 -15.45 -25.34 -24.97
CA LYS A 422 -14.70 -24.08 -25.17
C LYS A 422 -13.75 -24.18 -26.35
N PHE A 423 -14.31 -24.28 -27.56
CA PHE A 423 -13.54 -24.54 -28.78
C PHE A 423 -12.60 -23.41 -29.24
N GLN A 424 -12.75 -22.20 -28.71
CA GLN A 424 -11.92 -21.05 -29.11
C GLN A 424 -10.48 -21.15 -28.58
N CYS A 425 -10.26 -21.71 -27.39
CA CYS A 425 -8.93 -21.82 -26.78
C CYS A 425 -8.17 -23.10 -27.16
N LEU A 426 -8.89 -24.14 -27.61
CA LEU A 426 -8.32 -25.45 -27.94
C LEU A 426 -7.20 -25.40 -28.98
N PRO A 427 -7.32 -24.70 -30.14
CA PRO A 427 -6.23 -24.66 -31.12
C PRO A 427 -4.91 -24.18 -30.51
N THR A 428 -4.97 -23.10 -29.73
CA THR A 428 -3.80 -22.53 -29.06
C THR A 428 -3.20 -23.49 -28.03
N LEU A 429 -4.03 -24.20 -27.27
CA LEU A 429 -3.56 -25.22 -26.33
C LEU A 429 -2.84 -26.38 -27.02
N TYR A 430 -3.37 -26.87 -28.14
CA TYR A 430 -2.73 -27.93 -28.92
C TYR A 430 -1.39 -27.48 -29.50
N ILE A 431 -1.31 -26.25 -30.03
CA ILE A 431 -0.07 -25.66 -30.55
C ILE A 431 0.97 -25.55 -29.44
N PHE A 432 0.59 -25.03 -28.27
CA PHE A 432 1.51 -24.88 -27.16
C PHE A 432 1.93 -26.22 -26.55
N TYR A 433 1.02 -27.18 -26.45
CA TYR A 433 1.36 -28.52 -25.99
C TYR A 433 2.34 -29.21 -26.94
N TYR A 434 2.10 -29.11 -28.25
CA TYR A 434 3.02 -29.59 -29.28
C TYR A 434 4.42 -29.00 -29.10
N ARG A 435 4.52 -27.67 -28.99
CA ARG A 435 5.81 -26.97 -28.82
C ARG A 435 6.52 -27.42 -27.55
N LEU A 436 5.80 -27.56 -26.44
CA LEU A 436 6.35 -28.09 -25.19
C LEU A 436 6.90 -29.50 -25.39
N LYS A 437 6.11 -30.41 -25.97
CA LYS A 437 6.47 -31.81 -26.17
C LYS A 437 7.66 -31.98 -27.09
N HIS A 438 7.72 -31.17 -28.16
CA HIS A 438 8.87 -31.10 -29.05
C HIS A 438 10.14 -30.66 -28.29
N MET A 439 10.05 -29.62 -27.44
CA MET A 439 11.19 -29.18 -26.64
C MET A 439 11.64 -30.22 -25.59
N ILE A 440 10.73 -31.04 -25.04
CA ILE A 440 11.05 -32.07 -24.06
C ILE A 440 11.71 -33.28 -24.72
N THR A 441 11.19 -33.71 -25.87
CA THR A 441 11.60 -34.97 -26.53
C THR A 441 12.69 -34.80 -27.58
N ALA A 442 12.91 -33.56 -28.06
CA ALA A 442 13.77 -33.24 -29.21
C ALA A 442 13.44 -34.06 -30.48
N SER A 443 12.23 -34.63 -30.56
CA SER A 443 11.73 -35.41 -31.69
C SER A 443 10.44 -34.78 -32.21
N VAL A 444 10.44 -34.52 -33.51
CA VAL A 444 9.28 -33.99 -34.21
C VAL A 444 8.17 -35.05 -34.28
N GLU A 445 8.56 -36.31 -34.44
CA GLU A 445 7.66 -37.46 -34.57
C GLU A 445 6.86 -37.69 -33.29
N ALA A 446 7.50 -37.60 -32.12
CA ALA A 446 6.83 -37.77 -30.83
C ALA A 446 5.83 -36.64 -30.50
N ALA A 447 6.02 -35.46 -31.09
CA ALA A 447 5.16 -34.30 -30.89
C ALA A 447 4.01 -34.24 -31.93
N ARG A 448 4.19 -34.78 -33.14
CA ARG A 448 3.20 -34.77 -34.24
C ARG A 448 1.83 -35.33 -33.83
N ASP A 449 1.80 -36.36 -33.00
CA ASP A 449 0.54 -36.97 -32.53
C ASP A 449 -0.39 -35.96 -31.84
N VAL A 450 0.18 -34.95 -31.17
CA VAL A 450 -0.59 -33.91 -30.46
C VAL A 450 -1.32 -33.00 -31.45
N ILE A 451 -0.64 -32.52 -32.50
CA ILE A 451 -1.27 -31.66 -33.52
C ILE A 451 -2.30 -32.46 -34.32
N ILE A 452 -2.01 -33.72 -34.65
CA ILE A 452 -2.94 -34.59 -35.38
C ILE A 452 -4.22 -34.82 -34.57
N ASP A 453 -4.13 -35.03 -33.24
CA ASP A 453 -5.31 -35.10 -32.37
C ASP A 453 -6.10 -33.78 -32.40
N GLY A 454 -5.43 -32.63 -32.32
CA GLY A 454 -6.06 -31.31 -32.44
C GLY A 454 -6.83 -31.13 -33.75
N ILE A 455 -6.22 -31.48 -34.89
CA ILE A 455 -6.84 -31.39 -36.21
C ILE A 455 -8.07 -32.30 -36.33
N LYS A 456 -8.01 -33.53 -35.80
CA LYS A 456 -9.16 -34.44 -35.81
C LYS A 456 -10.35 -33.89 -35.05
N ARG A 457 -10.11 -33.12 -33.97
CA ARG A 457 -11.16 -32.52 -33.17
C ARG A 457 -11.67 -31.20 -33.74
N ILE A 458 -10.79 -30.42 -34.39
CA ILE A 458 -11.10 -29.10 -34.94
C ILE A 458 -10.62 -29.02 -36.39
N PRO A 459 -11.31 -29.71 -37.31
CA PRO A 459 -10.88 -29.83 -38.70
C PRO A 459 -10.93 -28.50 -39.48
N ASP A 460 -11.73 -27.53 -39.02
CA ASP A 460 -11.89 -26.24 -39.71
C ASP A 460 -10.86 -25.17 -39.27
N CYS A 461 -9.99 -25.47 -38.30
CA CYS A 461 -9.04 -24.49 -37.76
C CYS A 461 -7.74 -24.42 -38.57
N LYS A 462 -7.61 -23.38 -39.39
CA LYS A 462 -6.40 -23.12 -40.22
C LYS A 462 -5.10 -23.05 -39.41
N LEU A 463 -5.14 -22.50 -38.19
CA LEU A 463 -3.96 -22.33 -37.33
C LEU A 463 -3.24 -23.66 -37.03
N LEU A 464 -3.99 -24.75 -36.88
CA LEU A 464 -3.42 -26.07 -36.61
C LEU A 464 -2.71 -26.66 -37.83
N TYR A 465 -3.16 -26.33 -39.04
CA TYR A 465 -2.52 -26.74 -40.29
C TYR A 465 -1.30 -25.87 -40.59
N GLU A 466 -1.34 -24.57 -40.32
CA GLU A 466 -0.21 -23.66 -40.52
C GLU A 466 1.00 -24.07 -39.65
N ASP A 467 0.78 -24.39 -38.37
CA ASP A 467 1.85 -24.93 -37.52
C ASP A 467 2.31 -26.33 -37.98
N LEU A 468 1.45 -27.14 -38.62
CA LEU A 468 1.85 -28.43 -39.20
C LEU A 468 2.71 -28.26 -40.46
N ASP A 469 2.40 -27.31 -41.33
CA ASP A 469 3.15 -27.03 -42.56
C ASP A 469 4.55 -26.45 -42.26
N ILE A 470 4.69 -25.65 -41.19
CA ILE A 470 5.99 -25.17 -40.69
C ILE A 470 6.91 -26.33 -40.29
N ILE A 471 6.33 -27.46 -39.87
CA ILE A 471 7.07 -28.66 -39.43
C ILE A 471 7.62 -29.47 -40.62
N ASP A 472 6.99 -29.40 -41.79
CA ASP A 472 7.37 -30.16 -42.99
C ASP A 472 8.36 -29.42 -43.91
N LEU A 473 8.73 -28.17 -43.58
CA LEU A 473 9.84 -27.47 -44.24
C LEU A 473 11.19 -28.06 -43.76
N PRO A 474 12.03 -28.61 -44.66
CA PRO A 474 13.35 -29.06 -44.28
C PRO A 474 14.15 -27.84 -43.79
N LEU A 475 14.74 -27.93 -42.59
CA LEU A 475 15.68 -26.97 -42.04
C LEU A 475 16.94 -26.87 -42.93
N GLN A 476 16.82 -26.27 -44.11
CA GLN A 476 17.95 -25.77 -44.86
C GLN A 476 18.33 -24.41 -44.30
N GLY A 477 19.27 -24.43 -43.36
CA GLY A 477 20.23 -23.36 -43.11
C GLY A 477 19.73 -21.92 -43.29
N ALA A 478 18.78 -21.51 -42.46
CA ALA A 478 18.57 -20.10 -42.18
C ALA A 478 18.61 -19.93 -40.66
N TYR A 479 19.69 -19.32 -40.17
CA TYR A 479 19.76 -18.76 -38.83
C TYR A 479 18.62 -17.76 -38.66
N TYR A 480 17.49 -18.22 -38.14
CA TYR A 480 16.58 -17.33 -37.46
C TYR A 480 17.02 -17.27 -36.01
N THR A 481 17.77 -16.22 -35.70
CA THR A 481 17.92 -15.72 -34.34
C THR A 481 16.54 -15.34 -33.81
N TRP A 482 15.84 -16.28 -33.19
CA TRP A 482 14.72 -15.96 -32.30
C TRP A 482 15.28 -15.84 -30.89
N SER A 483 15.43 -14.58 -30.51
CA SER A 483 16.02 -14.06 -29.30
C SER A 483 15.60 -14.82 -28.04
N ARG A 484 16.57 -15.00 -27.15
CA ARG A 484 16.34 -14.96 -25.71
C ARG A 484 15.27 -13.90 -25.41
N GLY A 485 14.19 -14.29 -24.76
CA GLY A 485 13.49 -13.41 -23.83
C GLY A 485 13.60 -14.05 -22.45
N GLU A 486 14.31 -13.56 -21.43
CA GLU A 486 15.11 -12.34 -21.21
C GLU A 486 14.59 -11.08 -21.88
N ASN A 487 13.42 -10.63 -21.43
CA ASN A 487 13.28 -9.28 -20.89
C ASN A 487 12.76 -9.53 -19.46
N SER A 488 13.51 -9.39 -18.36
CA SER A 488 14.36 -8.25 -17.96
C SER A 488 13.78 -6.92 -18.43
N LEU A 489 13.02 -6.31 -17.52
CA LEU A 489 12.86 -4.87 -17.33
C LEU A 489 13.85 -4.02 -18.15
N GLN A 490 13.31 -3.10 -18.95
CA GLN A 490 13.92 -1.78 -19.12
C GLN A 490 12.83 -0.70 -19.18
N VAL A 491 12.88 0.12 -18.12
CA VAL A 491 12.19 1.39 -17.79
C VAL A 491 10.73 1.29 -17.40
#